data_AF-X6ESK6-F1
#
_entry.id   AF-X6ESK6-F1
#
_cell.length_a   1.000
_cell.length_b   1.000
_cell.length_c   1.000
_cell.angle_alpha   90.00
_cell.angle_beta   90.00
_cell.angle_gamma   90.00
#
_symmetry.space_group_name_H-M   'P 1'
#
loop_
_entity.id
_entity.type
_entity.pdbx_description
1 polymer ?
#
loop_
_entity_poly.entity_id
_entity_poly.type
_entity_poly.pdbx_seq_one_letter_code
_entity_poly.pdbx_strand_id
1 'polypeptide(L)'
;MANDHDNQGPAQYSSPPCFMHELDPAFQAPLSDWTDVRRWRKAERERLISARLEVSADARTAMSQRIAGGLDALVGDIAGRMVSLYWPFRGEPDLRPWMASVNERGGRTALPIVVEKGQPLIFRAYKPGDRLEKGVWNIPIPAEGDPVLPDIVISPIVGIDPASYRLGYGGGFFDRTLAAMPFKPLVIGVGYEMQRIATIYPQPHDIPMDRIVTEAATV
;
A
#
# COMPACT_ATOMS: atom_id res chain seq x y z
N MET A 1 -38.78 41.30 55.76
CA MET A 1 -39.39 40.05 55.28
C MET A 1 -39.64 40.22 53.78
N ALA A 2 -38.98 39.37 52.99
CA ALA A 2 -39.12 39.08 51.55
C ALA A 2 -39.10 40.25 50.54
N ASN A 3 -38.01 40.29 49.77
CA ASN A 3 -37.84 40.90 48.45
C ASN A 3 -37.63 39.71 47.48
N ASP A 4 -38.28 39.69 46.30
CA ASP A 4 -37.86 38.98 45.07
C ASP A 4 -38.90 39.26 43.97
N HIS A 5 -38.66 40.17 43.03
CA HIS A 5 -37.85 40.06 41.80
C HIS A 5 -38.34 39.02 40.77
N ASP A 6 -38.85 39.56 39.66
CA ASP A 6 -38.99 38.93 38.35
C ASP A 6 -37.71 38.19 37.94
N ASN A 7 -37.85 36.96 37.44
CA ASN A 7 -36.85 36.39 36.54
C ASN A 7 -37.53 35.48 35.49
N GLN A 8 -37.81 36.06 34.33
CA GLN A 8 -38.14 35.31 33.11
C GLN A 8 -36.85 34.68 32.58
N GLY A 9 -36.73 33.35 32.68
CA GLY A 9 -35.61 32.61 32.09
C GLY A 9 -35.70 32.56 30.56
N PRO A 10 -34.56 32.55 29.83
CA PRO A 10 -34.59 32.45 28.38
C PRO A 10 -34.93 31.03 27.93
N ALA A 11 -35.84 30.91 26.96
CA ALA A 11 -36.13 29.66 26.28
C ALA A 11 -34.90 29.15 25.52
N GLN A 12 -34.27 28.09 26.03
CA GLN A 12 -33.23 27.35 25.31
C GLN A 12 -33.89 26.45 24.26
N TYR A 13 -34.10 26.99 23.06
CA TYR A 13 -34.24 26.16 21.86
C TYR A 13 -32.83 25.83 21.36
N SER A 14 -32.22 24.78 21.91
CA SER A 14 -31.06 24.15 21.28
C SER A 14 -31.52 22.83 20.70
N SER A 15 -31.68 22.78 19.38
CA SER A 15 -31.69 21.49 18.69
C SER A 15 -30.38 20.75 19.03
N PRO A 16 -30.40 19.43 19.23
CA PRO A 16 -29.18 18.65 19.41
C PRO A 16 -28.22 18.90 18.23
N PRO A 17 -26.90 18.91 18.45
CA PRO A 17 -25.96 18.98 17.35
C PRO A 17 -26.25 17.83 16.39
N CYS A 18 -26.63 18.16 15.15
CA CYS A 18 -26.78 17.17 14.09
C CYS A 18 -25.40 16.57 13.83
N PHE A 19 -25.20 15.35 14.30
CA PHE A 19 -24.02 14.57 14.01
C PHE A 19 -24.10 14.09 12.55
N MET A 20 -23.57 14.90 11.64
CA MET A 20 -23.60 14.64 10.19
C MET A 20 -22.94 13.31 9.79
N HIS A 21 -22.07 12.76 10.66
CA HIS A 21 -21.47 11.43 10.50
C HIS A 21 -22.47 10.26 10.68
N GLU A 22 -23.66 10.52 11.24
CA GLU A 22 -24.75 9.54 11.39
C GLU A 22 -25.65 9.49 10.14
N LEU A 23 -25.53 10.46 9.23
CA LEU A 23 -26.44 10.65 8.09
C LEU A 23 -25.83 10.23 6.75
N ASP A 24 -24.50 10.17 6.63
CA ASP A 24 -23.82 9.71 5.41
C ASP A 24 -22.47 9.02 5.74
N PRO A 25 -22.32 7.70 5.48
CA PRO A 25 -21.06 7.00 5.62
C PRO A 25 -19.92 7.57 4.77
N ALA A 26 -20.23 8.35 3.74
CA ALA A 26 -19.27 9.01 2.86
C ALA A 26 -18.79 10.37 3.39
N PHE A 27 -19.46 10.97 4.37
CA PHE A 27 -19.06 12.26 4.94
C PHE A 27 -18.01 12.08 6.03
N GLN A 28 -16.74 12.24 5.65
CA GLN A 28 -15.63 12.39 6.61
C GLN A 28 -15.19 13.85 6.63
N ALA A 29 -15.28 14.49 7.80
CA ALA A 29 -14.67 15.80 7.99
C ALA A 29 -13.16 15.70 7.70
N PRO A 30 -12.57 16.64 6.94
CA PRO A 30 -11.16 16.58 6.61
C PRO A 30 -10.33 16.59 7.90
N LEU A 31 -9.53 15.55 8.10
CA LEU A 31 -8.55 15.51 9.19
C LEU A 31 -7.49 16.57 8.92
N SER A 32 -7.51 17.67 9.68
CA SER A 32 -6.58 18.78 9.52
C SER A 32 -5.29 18.62 10.34
N ASP A 33 -5.30 17.80 11.39
CA ASP A 33 -4.12 17.52 12.22
C ASP A 33 -3.43 16.21 11.77
N TRP A 34 -2.11 16.29 11.57
CA TRP A 34 -1.27 15.13 11.30
C TRP A 34 -1.38 14.04 12.37
N THR A 35 -1.60 14.40 13.64
CA THR A 35 -1.79 13.44 14.72
C THR A 35 -3.00 12.55 14.46
N ASP A 36 -4.10 13.15 13.99
CA ASP A 36 -5.32 12.44 13.65
C ASP A 36 -5.14 11.61 12.37
N VAL A 37 -4.50 12.17 11.34
CA VAL A 37 -4.16 11.42 10.11
C VAL A 37 -3.31 10.20 10.43
N ARG A 38 -2.30 10.33 11.29
CA ARG A 38 -1.42 9.23 11.68
C ARG A 38 -2.19 8.14 12.45
N ARG A 39 -3.08 8.55 13.36
CA ARG A 39 -3.95 7.62 14.11
C ARG A 39 -4.90 6.89 13.17
N TRP A 40 -5.54 7.62 12.26
CA TRP A 40 -6.41 7.07 11.24
C TRP A 40 -5.68 6.09 10.32
N ARG A 41 -4.52 6.48 9.76
CA ARG A 41 -3.68 5.60 8.90
C ARG A 41 -3.29 4.31 9.61
N LYS A 42 -3.10 4.35 10.93
CA LYS A 42 -2.79 3.16 11.73
C LYS A 42 -4.01 2.24 11.83
N ALA A 43 -5.16 2.78 12.24
CA ALA A 43 -6.40 2.02 12.35
C ALA A 43 -6.82 1.41 11.01
N GLU A 44 -6.69 2.17 9.92
CA GLU A 44 -7.07 1.72 8.59
C GLU A 44 -6.17 0.60 8.07
N ARG A 45 -4.86 0.66 8.33
CA ARG A 45 -3.96 -0.47 8.07
C ARG A 45 -4.41 -1.74 8.81
N GLU A 46 -4.72 -1.62 10.09
CA GLU A 46 -5.12 -2.76 10.92
C GLU A 46 -6.43 -3.39 10.41
N ARG A 47 -7.40 -2.55 10.03
CA ARG A 47 -8.67 -2.98 9.42
C ARG A 47 -8.45 -3.74 8.11
N LEU A 48 -7.70 -3.15 7.18
CA LEU A 48 -7.46 -3.72 5.84
C LEU A 48 -6.62 -5.00 5.89
N ILE A 49 -5.59 -5.05 6.75
CA ILE A 49 -4.79 -6.26 6.94
C ILE A 49 -5.65 -7.37 7.55
N SER A 50 -6.50 -7.06 8.53
CA SER A 50 -7.41 -8.05 9.13
C SER A 50 -8.37 -8.63 8.08
N ALA A 51 -9.04 -7.78 7.30
CA ALA A 51 -9.93 -8.22 6.22
C ALA A 51 -9.20 -9.09 5.18
N ARG A 52 -7.96 -8.73 4.82
CA ARG A 52 -7.14 -9.53 3.89
C ARG A 52 -6.75 -10.90 4.45
N LEU A 53 -6.56 -11.01 5.76
CA LEU A 53 -6.22 -12.26 6.43
C LEU A 53 -7.42 -13.22 6.54
N GLU A 54 -8.65 -12.72 6.44
CA GLU A 54 -9.87 -13.53 6.39
C GLU A 54 -10.08 -14.22 5.03
N VAL A 55 -9.40 -13.74 3.97
CA VAL A 55 -9.47 -14.36 2.65
C VAL A 55 -8.75 -15.72 2.65
N SER A 56 -9.45 -16.76 2.20
CA SER A 56 -8.92 -18.12 2.16
C SER A 56 -7.68 -18.24 1.27
N ALA A 57 -6.85 -19.25 1.53
CA ALA A 57 -5.65 -19.51 0.73
C ALA A 57 -5.98 -19.76 -0.75
N ASP A 58 -7.03 -20.51 -1.04
CA ASP A 58 -7.47 -20.81 -2.41
C ASP A 58 -7.95 -19.55 -3.14
N ALA A 59 -8.73 -18.71 -2.46
CA ALA A 59 -9.18 -17.45 -3.02
C ALA A 59 -7.98 -16.52 -3.31
N ARG A 60 -7.04 -16.38 -2.39
CA ARG A 60 -5.81 -15.59 -2.61
C ARG A 60 -4.97 -16.12 -3.76
N THR A 61 -4.90 -17.43 -3.93
CA THR A 61 -4.19 -18.06 -5.06
C THR A 61 -4.84 -17.68 -6.39
N ALA A 62 -6.17 -17.84 -6.50
CA ALA A 62 -6.91 -17.46 -7.70
C ALA A 62 -6.83 -15.95 -7.99
N MET A 63 -6.89 -15.11 -6.95
CA MET A 63 -6.71 -13.67 -7.07
C MET A 63 -5.30 -13.30 -7.55
N SER A 64 -4.26 -13.92 -7.00
CA SER A 64 -2.86 -13.70 -7.38
C SER A 64 -2.61 -14.09 -8.85
N GLN A 65 -3.25 -15.14 -9.34
CA GLN A 65 -3.20 -15.53 -10.75
C GLN A 65 -3.83 -14.48 -11.67
N ARG A 66 -4.99 -13.92 -11.29
CA ARG A 66 -5.61 -12.82 -12.06
C ARG A 66 -4.75 -11.57 -12.06
N ILE A 67 -4.17 -11.22 -10.91
CA ILE A 67 -3.21 -10.12 -10.79
C ILE A 67 -2.00 -10.35 -11.70
N ALA A 68 -1.42 -11.55 -11.71
CA ALA A 68 -0.31 -11.88 -12.60
C ALA A 68 -0.67 -11.72 -14.08
N GLY A 69 -1.87 -12.14 -14.49
CA GLY A 69 -2.37 -11.90 -15.85
C GLY A 69 -2.54 -10.41 -16.18
N GLY A 70 -3.04 -9.61 -15.23
CA GLY A 70 -3.12 -8.15 -15.37
C GLY A 70 -1.75 -7.49 -15.49
N LEU A 71 -0.78 -7.94 -14.70
CA LEU A 71 0.61 -7.51 -14.79
C LEU A 71 1.19 -7.83 -16.17
N ASP A 72 1.00 -9.04 -16.68
CA ASP A 72 1.50 -9.44 -18.01
C ASP A 72 0.91 -8.57 -19.13
N ALA A 73 -0.40 -8.34 -19.11
CA ALA A 73 -1.06 -7.48 -20.07
C ALA A 73 -0.55 -6.03 -20.01
N LEU A 74 -0.25 -5.55 -18.79
CA LEU A 74 0.22 -4.18 -18.57
C LEU A 74 1.68 -3.97 -18.95
N VAL A 75 2.58 -4.89 -18.56
CA VAL A 75 4.03 -4.72 -18.76
C VAL A 75 4.48 -5.11 -20.17
N GLY A 76 3.77 -6.02 -20.83
CA GLY A 76 4.09 -6.51 -22.16
C GLY A 76 5.41 -7.29 -22.19
N ASP A 77 6.26 -6.98 -23.17
CA ASP A 77 7.58 -7.61 -23.30
C ASP A 77 8.50 -7.18 -22.14
N ILE A 78 9.06 -8.19 -21.47
CA ILE A 78 9.91 -8.03 -20.29
C ILE A 78 11.37 -8.43 -20.55
N ALA A 79 11.69 -8.90 -21.76
CA ALA A 79 13.05 -9.28 -22.12
C ALA A 79 14.04 -8.13 -21.88
N GLY A 80 15.10 -8.40 -21.13
CA GLY A 80 16.14 -7.42 -20.80
C GLY A 80 15.77 -6.40 -19.70
N ARG A 81 14.51 -6.36 -19.23
CA ARG A 81 14.06 -5.42 -18.20
C ARG A 81 14.30 -5.97 -16.79
N MET A 82 14.60 -5.08 -15.85
CA MET A 82 14.69 -5.38 -14.42
C MET A 82 13.38 -5.05 -13.72
N VAL A 83 12.74 -6.06 -13.13
CA VAL A 83 11.48 -5.94 -12.36
C VAL A 83 11.76 -6.19 -10.89
N SER A 84 11.50 -5.21 -10.04
CA SER A 84 11.48 -5.44 -8.60
C SER A 84 10.13 -5.97 -8.15
N LEU A 85 10.14 -7.02 -7.35
CA LEU A 85 8.97 -7.57 -6.66
C LEU A 85 9.22 -7.62 -5.16
N TYR A 86 8.17 -7.80 -4.37
CA TYR A 86 8.27 -8.05 -2.94
C TYR A 86 8.16 -9.55 -2.63
N TRP A 87 8.60 -9.93 -1.43
CA TRP A 87 8.29 -11.24 -0.88
C TRP A 87 6.98 -11.15 -0.09
N PRO A 88 5.95 -11.98 -0.39
CA PRO A 88 4.61 -11.78 0.14
C PRO A 88 4.56 -11.88 1.66
N PHE A 89 3.86 -10.91 2.27
CA PHE A 89 3.74 -10.79 3.72
C PHE A 89 2.28 -10.58 4.13
N ARG A 90 1.84 -11.26 5.20
CA ARG A 90 0.50 -11.10 5.81
C ARG A 90 -0.65 -11.11 4.79
N GLY A 91 -0.71 -12.16 3.97
CA GLY A 91 -1.81 -12.38 3.03
C GLY A 91 -1.78 -11.51 1.77
N GLU A 92 -0.70 -10.77 1.50
CA GLU A 92 -0.46 -10.13 0.21
C GLU A 92 -0.56 -11.10 -0.96
N PRO A 93 -0.85 -10.61 -2.18
CA PRO A 93 -0.76 -11.42 -3.39
C PRO A 93 0.62 -12.07 -3.52
N ASP A 94 0.62 -13.37 -3.82
CA ASP A 94 1.85 -14.14 -4.00
C ASP A 94 2.28 -14.11 -5.46
N LEU A 95 3.24 -13.25 -5.77
CA LEU A 95 3.79 -13.07 -7.11
C LEU A 95 5.04 -13.90 -7.38
N ARG A 96 5.45 -14.80 -6.48
CA ARG A 96 6.64 -15.65 -6.70
C ARG A 96 6.52 -16.53 -7.95
N PRO A 97 5.35 -17.11 -8.31
CA PRO A 97 5.20 -17.80 -9.59
C PRO A 97 5.39 -16.86 -10.79
N TRP A 98 4.84 -15.65 -10.72
CA TRP A 98 5.01 -14.65 -11.78
C TRP A 98 6.47 -14.19 -11.92
N MET A 99 7.19 -14.03 -10.81
CA MET A 99 8.62 -13.75 -10.77
C MET A 99 9.45 -14.80 -11.54
N ALA A 100 9.12 -16.08 -11.39
CA ALA A 100 9.77 -17.15 -12.14
C ALA A 100 9.52 -16.98 -13.65
N SER A 101 8.27 -16.73 -14.05
CA SER A 101 7.90 -16.47 -15.45
C SER A 101 8.60 -15.25 -16.04
N VAL A 102 8.81 -14.17 -15.26
CA VAL A 102 9.57 -13.00 -15.73
C VAL A 102 11.01 -13.39 -16.09
N ASN A 103 11.67 -14.23 -15.28
CA ASN A 103 13.02 -14.71 -15.58
C ASN A 103 13.04 -15.63 -16.81
N GLU A 104 12.06 -16.52 -16.94
CA GLU A 104 11.93 -17.44 -18.09
C GLU A 104 11.75 -16.70 -19.42
N ARG A 105 11.08 -15.54 -19.40
CA ARG A 105 10.87 -14.66 -20.57
C ARG A 105 12.05 -13.71 -20.84
N GLY A 106 13.20 -13.92 -20.20
CA GLY A 106 14.41 -13.12 -20.41
C GLY A 106 14.43 -11.79 -19.66
N GLY A 107 13.47 -11.54 -18.77
CA GLY A 107 13.54 -10.47 -17.79
C GLY A 107 14.48 -10.82 -16.63
N ARG A 108 14.75 -9.84 -15.78
CA ARG A 108 15.54 -10.02 -14.54
C ARG A 108 14.71 -9.56 -13.36
N THR A 109 14.76 -10.28 -12.25
CA THR A 109 14.01 -9.90 -11.05
C THR A 109 14.91 -9.44 -9.91
N ALA A 110 14.38 -8.58 -9.05
CA ALA A 110 15.06 -8.10 -7.85
C ALA A 110 14.10 -8.03 -6.66
N LEU A 111 14.64 -8.19 -5.45
CA LEU A 111 13.90 -8.04 -4.19
C LEU A 111 14.37 -6.78 -3.44
N PRO A 112 13.44 -6.00 -2.83
CA PRO A 112 13.78 -4.87 -1.99
C PRO A 112 14.35 -5.34 -0.65
N ILE A 113 15.35 -4.62 -0.18
CA ILE A 113 16.03 -4.87 1.09
C ILE A 113 15.97 -3.62 1.93
N VAL A 114 15.51 -3.77 3.17
CA VAL A 114 15.61 -2.74 4.20
C VAL A 114 17.02 -2.78 4.77
N VAL A 115 17.83 -1.78 4.43
CA VAL A 115 19.18 -1.62 4.99
C VAL A 115 19.10 -1.09 6.43
N GLU A 116 18.34 -0.02 6.63
CA GLU A 116 18.13 0.61 7.93
C GLU A 116 16.76 1.29 7.97
N LYS A 117 16.20 1.45 9.17
CA LYS A 117 14.99 2.23 9.39
C LYS A 117 15.22 3.69 8.94
N GLY A 118 14.30 4.22 8.14
CA GLY A 118 14.37 5.62 7.69
C GLY A 118 15.23 5.83 6.45
N GLN A 119 15.93 4.82 5.96
CA GLN A 119 16.65 4.88 4.69
C GLN A 119 15.77 4.40 3.51
N PRO A 120 16.14 4.74 2.27
CA PRO A 120 15.65 4.07 1.07
C PRO A 120 15.92 2.57 1.10
N LEU A 121 15.09 1.81 0.39
CA LEU A 121 15.39 0.42 0.04
C LEU A 121 16.54 0.37 -0.96
N ILE A 122 17.36 -0.67 -0.87
CA ILE A 122 18.16 -1.12 -2.01
C ILE A 122 17.47 -2.31 -2.66
N PHE A 123 17.73 -2.56 -3.93
CA PHE A 123 17.28 -3.77 -4.60
C PHE A 123 18.47 -4.66 -4.87
N ARG A 124 18.33 -5.98 -4.66
CA ARG A 124 19.32 -6.97 -5.11
C ARG A 124 18.66 -7.92 -6.09
N ALA A 125 19.41 -8.29 -7.12
CA ALA A 125 18.97 -9.29 -8.08
C ALA A 125 18.65 -10.60 -7.35
N TYR A 126 17.62 -11.28 -7.84
CA TYR A 126 17.16 -12.54 -7.30
C TYR A 126 16.55 -13.37 -8.42
N LYS A 127 16.92 -14.63 -8.51
CA LYS A 127 16.20 -15.65 -9.28
C LYS A 127 15.82 -16.82 -8.35
N PRO A 128 14.75 -17.57 -8.67
CA PRO A 128 14.42 -18.80 -7.94
C PRO A 128 15.64 -19.73 -7.82
N GLY A 129 15.92 -20.18 -6.59
CA GLY A 129 17.09 -21.01 -6.26
C GLY A 129 18.26 -20.25 -5.65
N ASP A 130 18.31 -18.91 -5.75
CA ASP A 130 19.34 -18.12 -5.07
C ASP A 130 19.21 -18.20 -3.54
N ARG A 131 20.36 -18.08 -2.86
CA ARG A 131 20.42 -18.12 -1.40
C ARG A 131 19.71 -16.91 -0.78
N LEU A 132 18.77 -17.20 0.12
CA LEU A 132 18.05 -16.20 0.90
C LEU A 132 18.47 -16.24 2.36
N GLU A 133 18.43 -15.09 3.02
CA GLU A 133 18.58 -14.95 4.47
C GLU A 133 17.40 -14.17 5.07
N LYS A 134 17.31 -14.14 6.41
CA LYS A 134 16.21 -13.46 7.10
C LYS A 134 16.49 -11.97 7.22
N GLY A 135 15.66 -11.15 6.58
CA GLY A 135 15.66 -9.70 6.76
C GLY A 135 14.74 -9.23 7.89
N VAL A 136 14.36 -7.95 7.83
CA VAL A 136 13.39 -7.34 8.76
C VAL A 136 12.08 -8.11 8.73
N TRP A 137 11.49 -8.35 9.92
CA TRP A 137 10.28 -9.17 10.10
C TRP A 137 10.41 -10.63 9.60
N ASN A 138 11.63 -11.16 9.51
CA ASN A 138 11.94 -12.48 8.96
C ASN A 138 11.54 -12.63 7.48
N ILE A 139 11.36 -11.53 6.75
CA ILE A 139 11.09 -11.56 5.31
C ILE A 139 12.39 -12.01 4.60
N PRO A 140 12.35 -13.06 3.76
CA PRO A 140 13.52 -13.50 3.00
C PRO A 140 14.07 -12.42 2.07
N ILE A 141 15.40 -12.25 2.09
CA ILE A 141 16.13 -11.32 1.22
C ILE A 141 17.33 -12.02 0.56
N PRO A 142 17.77 -11.57 -0.64
CA PRO A 142 18.99 -12.08 -1.26
C PRO A 142 20.20 -11.85 -0.35
N ALA A 143 20.89 -12.96 -0.02
CA ALA A 143 21.97 -12.93 0.95
C ALA A 143 23.25 -12.27 0.40
N GLU A 144 23.39 -12.23 -0.92
CA GLU A 144 24.55 -11.70 -1.64
C GLU A 144 24.09 -10.91 -2.87
N GLY A 145 25.04 -10.24 -3.51
CA GLY A 145 24.82 -9.49 -4.75
C GLY A 145 24.88 -7.98 -4.57
N ASP A 146 25.39 -7.31 -5.60
CA ASP A 146 25.46 -5.86 -5.66
C ASP A 146 24.08 -5.22 -5.83
N PRO A 147 23.88 -3.98 -5.36
CA PRO A 147 22.67 -3.23 -5.61
C PRO A 147 22.38 -3.09 -7.10
N VAL A 148 21.11 -3.27 -7.48
CA VAL A 148 20.60 -3.07 -8.83
C VAL A 148 19.51 -2.00 -8.84
N LEU A 149 19.23 -1.45 -10.02
CA LEU A 149 18.17 -0.47 -10.24
C LEU A 149 17.09 -1.08 -11.13
N PRO A 150 15.83 -1.18 -10.66
CA PRO A 150 14.73 -1.73 -11.46
C PRO A 150 14.12 -0.71 -12.42
N ASP A 151 13.73 -1.17 -13.61
CA ASP A 151 12.93 -0.41 -14.58
C ASP A 151 11.45 -0.38 -14.18
N ILE A 152 10.99 -1.45 -13.51
CA ILE A 152 9.63 -1.60 -12.99
C ILE A 152 9.69 -1.94 -11.51
N VAL A 153 8.93 -1.20 -10.70
CA VAL A 153 8.81 -1.46 -9.25
C VAL A 153 7.39 -1.93 -8.95
N ILE A 154 7.26 -3.20 -8.55
CA ILE A 154 6.01 -3.72 -7.99
C ILE A 154 5.95 -3.35 -6.50
N SER A 155 5.04 -2.42 -6.18
CA SER A 155 4.83 -1.92 -4.82
C SER A 155 3.65 -2.64 -4.17
N PRO A 156 3.83 -3.38 -3.07
CA PRO A 156 2.71 -3.93 -2.32
C PRO A 156 1.91 -2.79 -1.67
N ILE A 157 0.59 -2.96 -1.60
CA ILE A 157 -0.31 -1.99 -0.97
C ILE A 157 -1.02 -2.62 0.25
N VAL A 158 -1.26 -1.81 1.28
CA VAL A 158 -2.22 -2.14 2.35
C VAL A 158 -3.58 -1.49 2.04
N GLY A 159 -3.56 -0.26 1.53
CA GLY A 159 -4.73 0.42 0.99
C GLY A 159 -4.35 1.28 -0.20
N ILE A 160 -5.34 1.66 -1.00
CA ILE A 160 -5.15 2.52 -2.17
C ILE A 160 -6.32 3.49 -2.35
N ASP A 161 -6.00 4.73 -2.68
CA ASP A 161 -7.00 5.75 -3.02
C ASP A 161 -7.20 5.97 -4.54
N PRO A 162 -8.24 6.71 -4.95
CA PRO A 162 -8.52 6.95 -6.37
C PRO A 162 -7.44 7.75 -7.11
N ALA A 163 -6.52 8.39 -6.40
CA ALA A 163 -5.40 9.14 -6.96
C ALA A 163 -4.10 8.32 -7.01
N SER A 164 -4.20 6.99 -6.86
CA SER A 164 -3.10 6.03 -6.90
C SER A 164 -2.05 6.20 -5.80
N TYR A 165 -2.40 6.86 -4.70
CA TYR A 165 -1.54 6.83 -3.52
C TYR A 165 -1.76 5.55 -2.73
N ARG A 166 -0.66 5.01 -2.17
CA ARG A 166 -0.70 3.80 -1.35
C ARG A 166 -0.64 4.12 0.14
N LEU A 167 -1.48 3.45 0.90
CA LEU A 167 -1.25 3.22 2.31
C LEU A 167 -0.35 1.97 2.42
N GLY A 168 0.91 2.14 2.80
CA GLY A 168 1.83 1.05 3.11
C GLY A 168 1.88 0.72 4.61
N TYR A 169 2.79 -0.14 5.06
CA TYR A 169 2.95 -0.53 6.48
C TYR A 169 3.44 0.60 7.43
N GLY A 170 3.65 1.81 6.92
CA GLY A 170 4.04 2.97 7.73
C GLY A 170 5.56 3.18 7.86
N GLY A 171 6.38 2.36 7.20
CA GLY A 171 7.82 2.56 7.15
C GLY A 171 8.26 3.71 6.23
N GLY A 172 7.45 4.09 5.24
CA GLY A 172 7.80 5.11 4.22
C GLY A 172 8.97 4.69 3.32
N PHE A 173 9.25 3.38 3.23
CA PHE A 173 10.38 2.84 2.49
C PHE A 173 10.26 3.13 0.99
N PHE A 174 9.14 2.76 0.37
CA PHE A 174 8.94 2.99 -1.07
C PHE A 174 8.95 4.47 -1.43
N ASP A 175 8.37 5.36 -0.61
CA ASP A 175 8.35 6.80 -0.92
C ASP A 175 9.77 7.37 -0.94
N ARG A 176 10.58 7.03 0.07
CA ARG A 176 11.99 7.42 0.09
C ARG A 176 12.80 6.77 -1.03
N THR A 177 12.52 5.51 -1.36
CA THR A 177 13.18 4.83 -2.49
C THR A 177 12.89 5.55 -3.80
N LEU A 178 11.61 5.77 -4.12
CA LEU A 178 11.20 6.39 -5.37
C LEU A 178 11.72 7.82 -5.48
N ALA A 179 11.75 8.57 -4.38
CA ALA A 179 12.34 9.91 -4.33
C ALA A 179 13.86 9.92 -4.57
N ALA A 180 14.57 8.86 -4.18
CA ALA A 180 16.02 8.76 -4.25
C ALA A 180 16.52 8.07 -5.53
N MET A 181 15.64 7.49 -6.36
CA MET A 181 16.06 6.78 -7.56
C MET A 181 16.62 7.76 -8.62
N PRO A 182 17.70 7.37 -9.33
CA PRO A 182 18.34 8.24 -10.32
C PRO A 182 17.52 8.44 -11.60
N PHE A 183 16.49 7.61 -11.80
CA PHE A 183 15.50 7.74 -12.86
C PHE A 183 14.13 7.32 -12.32
N LYS A 184 13.05 7.78 -12.95
CA LYS A 184 11.69 7.39 -12.58
C LYS A 184 11.37 6.00 -13.17
N PRO A 185 11.22 4.93 -12.37
CA PRO A 185 10.77 3.63 -12.87
C PRO A 185 9.26 3.67 -13.17
N LEU A 186 8.76 2.65 -13.85
CA LEU A 186 7.32 2.37 -13.87
C LEU A 186 6.91 1.77 -12.52
N VAL A 187 6.08 2.46 -11.75
CA VAL A 187 5.62 2.00 -10.43
C VAL A 187 4.23 1.39 -10.54
N ILE A 188 4.12 0.11 -10.23
CA ILE A 188 2.85 -0.63 -10.27
C ILE A 188 2.46 -1.04 -8.86
N GLY A 189 1.35 -0.50 -8.36
CA GLY A 189 0.73 -0.92 -7.12
C GLY A 189 0.02 -2.25 -7.29
N VAL A 190 0.31 -3.21 -6.41
CA VAL A 190 -0.35 -4.52 -6.42
C VAL A 190 -1.00 -4.82 -5.07
N GLY A 191 -2.27 -5.18 -5.13
CA GLY A 191 -3.08 -5.61 -4.00
C GLY A 191 -4.42 -6.18 -4.46
N TYR A 192 -5.35 -6.32 -3.53
CA TYR A 192 -6.71 -6.75 -3.80
C TYR A 192 -7.66 -5.55 -3.96
N GLU A 193 -8.74 -5.74 -4.70
CA GLU A 193 -9.76 -4.72 -4.94
C GLU A 193 -10.41 -4.24 -3.62
N MET A 194 -10.54 -5.14 -2.64
CA MET A 194 -11.04 -4.81 -1.29
C MET A 194 -10.17 -3.79 -0.52
N GLN A 195 -8.96 -3.49 -1.00
CA GLN A 195 -8.04 -2.54 -0.40
C GLN A 195 -8.26 -1.10 -0.87
N ARG A 196 -9.26 -0.85 -1.74
CA ARG A 196 -9.66 0.51 -2.10
C ARG A 196 -10.27 1.24 -0.92
N ILE A 197 -9.84 2.48 -0.76
CA ILE A 197 -10.27 3.41 0.29
C ILE A 197 -10.49 4.80 -0.32
N ALA A 198 -11.29 5.64 0.32
CA ALA A 198 -11.63 6.95 -0.23
C ALA A 198 -10.41 7.90 -0.33
N THR A 199 -9.46 7.77 0.59
CA THR A 199 -8.25 8.59 0.65
C THR A 199 -7.21 7.89 1.51
N ILE A 200 -5.92 8.16 1.30
CA ILE A 200 -4.89 7.85 2.31
C ILE A 200 -4.56 9.08 3.18
N TYR A 201 -5.25 10.20 2.97
CA TYR A 201 -4.83 11.55 3.36
C TYR A 201 -3.38 11.82 2.89
N PRO A 202 -3.09 11.86 1.57
CA PRO A 202 -1.74 11.97 1.04
C PRO A 202 -0.94 13.11 1.68
N GLN A 203 0.34 12.84 1.96
CA GLN A 203 1.28 13.80 2.52
C GLN A 203 2.24 14.28 1.42
N PRO A 204 2.94 15.43 1.59
CA PRO A 204 3.83 15.97 0.56
C PRO A 204 4.97 15.04 0.12
N HIS A 205 5.33 14.06 0.96
CA HIS A 205 6.36 13.07 0.67
C HIS A 205 5.81 11.77 0.09
N ASP A 206 4.49 11.58 0.06
CA ASP A 206 3.90 10.39 -0.54
C ASP A 206 3.98 10.51 -2.07
N ILE A 207 4.47 9.46 -2.74
CA ILE A 207 4.61 9.43 -4.19
C ILE A 207 3.54 8.51 -4.78
N PRO A 208 2.68 9.01 -5.69
CA PRO A 208 1.64 8.20 -6.32
C PRO A 208 2.27 7.17 -7.25
N MET A 209 1.59 6.03 -7.38
CA MET A 209 1.99 4.97 -8.32
C MET A 209 1.46 5.30 -9.71
N ASP A 210 2.11 4.77 -10.75
CA ASP A 210 1.71 5.04 -12.13
C ASP A 210 0.50 4.18 -12.55
N ARG A 211 0.44 2.94 -12.07
CA ARG A 211 -0.60 1.96 -12.40
C ARG A 211 -0.93 1.06 -11.22
N ILE A 212 -2.14 0.53 -11.20
CA ILE A 212 -2.65 -0.35 -10.16
C ILE A 212 -3.15 -1.63 -10.80
N VAL A 213 -2.76 -2.77 -10.24
CA VAL A 213 -3.31 -4.06 -10.63
C VAL A 213 -3.93 -4.74 -9.42
N THR A 214 -5.22 -5.05 -9.54
CA THR A 214 -5.98 -5.89 -8.61
C THR A 214 -6.48 -7.14 -9.33
N GLU A 215 -7.10 -8.06 -8.59
CA GLU A 215 -7.74 -9.24 -9.18
C GLU A 215 -8.95 -8.91 -10.04
N ALA A 216 -9.47 -7.68 -9.96
CA ALA A 216 -10.69 -7.22 -10.60
C ALA A 216 -10.42 -6.24 -11.75
N ALA A 217 -9.39 -5.40 -11.64
CA ALA A 217 -9.10 -4.37 -12.64
C ALA A 217 -7.61 -4.00 -12.71
N THR A 218 -7.22 -3.47 -13.87
CA THR A 218 -5.97 -2.73 -14.06
C THR A 218 -6.33 -1.28 -14.37
N VAL A 219 -5.72 -0.34 -13.64
CA VAL A 219 -6.02 1.11 -13.72
C VAL A 219 -4.74 1.92 -13.87
#